data_AF-S4RLX1-F1
#
_entry.id   AF-S4RLX1-F1
#
_cell.length_a   1.000
_cell.length_b   1.000
_cell.length_c   1.000
_cell.angle_alpha   90.00
_cell.angle_beta   90.00
_cell.angle_gamma   90.00
#
_symmetry.space_group_name_H-M   'P 1'
#
loop_
_entity.id
_entity.type
_entity.pdbx_description
1 polymer ?
#
loop_
_entity_poly.entity_id
_entity_poly.type
_entity_poly.pdbx_seq_one_letter_code
_entity_poly.pdbx_strand_id
1 'polypeptide(L)'
;TLTRPTSTPWAGARRRTTNYSHPKTVTPMGFRVGMKLEAVDKKNPALVCVATITDVVDSRFLVHFDTWDDSYDYWCDSSSPYIHPVGWCQEHGRPLTPPQNYSEGKKFSWEKYLEENGAQAAPARAFKQRPTHGFQPGMRLEAVDRRNPTLVCVATIANCDDHRIKVHFDGWSPEYNYWLDADCPDIHPVGWCEKTGHPLQLPVSEYTP
;
A
#
# COMPACT_ATOMS: atom_id res chain seq x y z
N THR A 1 3.06 58.01 24.30
CA THR A 1 3.63 56.92 23.46
C THR A 1 3.12 55.61 24.02
N LEU A 2 2.85 54.64 23.14
CA LEU A 2 2.28 53.28 23.36
C LEU A 2 0.78 53.14 23.08
N THR A 3 0.55 52.79 21.82
CA THR A 3 -0.67 52.32 21.16
C THR A 3 -1.01 50.88 21.57
N ARG A 4 -2.31 50.60 21.78
CA ARG A 4 -2.84 49.22 21.82
C ARG A 4 -2.98 48.69 20.39
N PRO A 5 -2.59 47.44 20.07
CA PRO A 5 -2.98 46.82 18.82
C PRO A 5 -4.38 46.22 18.93
N THR A 6 -5.18 46.53 17.91
CA THR A 6 -6.49 45.96 17.59
C THR A 6 -6.39 44.55 17.00
N SER A 7 -7.51 43.84 17.15
CA SER A 7 -7.86 42.49 16.72
C SER A 7 -7.61 42.12 15.26
N THR A 8 -7.35 40.82 15.03
CA THR A 8 -7.67 40.13 13.78
C THR A 8 -8.37 38.80 14.09
N PRO A 9 -9.61 38.55 13.63
CA PRO A 9 -10.27 37.26 13.79
C PRO A 9 -9.76 36.24 12.75
N TRP A 10 -9.49 35.02 13.21
CA TRP A 10 -9.10 33.88 12.39
C TRP A 10 -10.25 33.45 11.46
N ALA A 11 -9.97 33.41 10.15
CA ALA A 11 -10.91 32.94 9.14
C ALA A 11 -11.12 31.42 9.26
N GLY A 12 -12.28 31.02 9.77
CA GLY A 12 -12.74 29.64 9.72
C GLY A 12 -13.05 29.23 8.27
N ALA A 13 -12.32 28.24 7.76
CA ALA A 13 -12.63 27.61 6.49
C ALA A 13 -13.93 26.79 6.63
N ARG A 14 -15.06 27.38 6.23
CA ARG A 14 -16.34 26.67 6.10
C ARG A 14 -16.24 25.67 4.94
N ARG A 15 -16.40 24.37 5.20
CA ARG A 15 -16.68 23.38 4.15
C ARG A 15 -18.09 23.64 3.62
N ARG A 16 -18.21 23.92 2.32
CA ARG A 16 -19.49 23.86 1.61
C ARG A 16 -19.92 22.41 1.52
N THR A 17 -21.07 22.07 2.08
CA THR A 17 -21.75 20.80 1.82
C THR A 17 -22.43 20.88 0.45
N THR A 18 -21.82 20.28 -0.57
CA THR A 18 -22.52 19.98 -1.82
C THR A 18 -22.88 18.50 -1.81
N ASN A 19 -24.19 18.21 -1.77
CA ASN A 19 -24.74 16.89 -2.02
C ASN A 19 -24.42 16.49 -3.46
N TYR A 20 -23.47 15.57 -3.65
CA TYR A 20 -23.25 14.91 -4.94
C TYR A 20 -23.93 13.54 -4.91
N SER A 21 -25.07 13.47 -5.60
CA SER A 21 -25.63 12.21 -6.10
C SER A 21 -24.57 11.53 -6.96
N HIS A 22 -24.08 10.36 -6.52
CA HIS A 22 -23.10 9.60 -7.27
C HIS A 22 -23.72 9.04 -8.57
N PRO A 23 -23.20 9.38 -9.76
CA PRO A 23 -23.49 8.60 -10.94
C PRO A 23 -22.87 7.21 -10.76
N LYS A 24 -23.70 6.17 -10.88
CA LYS A 24 -23.22 4.80 -11.06
C LYS A 24 -22.40 4.71 -12.36
N THR A 25 -21.37 3.87 -12.30
CA THR A 25 -20.46 3.40 -13.36
C THR A 25 -19.35 4.36 -13.80
N VAL A 26 -18.24 4.36 -13.05
CA VAL A 26 -16.92 4.66 -13.60
C VAL A 26 -16.42 3.38 -14.28
N THR A 27 -16.21 3.44 -15.58
CA THR A 27 -15.56 2.40 -16.39
C THR A 27 -14.29 1.90 -15.69
N PRO A 28 -14.05 0.58 -15.57
CA PRO A 28 -12.88 0.07 -14.86
C PRO A 28 -11.59 0.67 -15.43
N MET A 29 -10.65 0.92 -14.52
CA MET A 29 -9.33 1.56 -14.70
C MET A 29 -8.37 0.82 -15.66
N GLY A 30 -8.87 0.21 -16.74
CA GLY A 30 -8.11 -0.59 -17.71
C GLY A 30 -7.88 -2.04 -17.29
N PHE A 31 -8.03 -2.36 -16.00
CA PHE A 31 -7.90 -3.70 -15.43
C PHE A 31 -9.21 -4.48 -15.50
N ARG A 32 -9.14 -5.77 -15.84
CA ARG A 32 -10.28 -6.70 -15.91
C ARG A 32 -9.87 -8.08 -15.43
N VAL A 33 -10.84 -8.84 -14.92
CA VAL A 33 -10.65 -10.26 -14.58
C VAL A 33 -10.10 -11.02 -15.79
N GLY A 34 -9.12 -11.90 -15.53
CA GLY A 34 -8.40 -12.68 -16.53
C GLY A 34 -7.20 -11.97 -17.17
N MET A 35 -7.01 -10.66 -16.93
CA MET A 35 -5.80 -9.97 -17.39
C MET A 35 -4.59 -10.41 -16.57
N LYS A 36 -3.44 -10.52 -17.24
CA LYS A 36 -2.15 -10.89 -16.64
C LYS A 36 -1.23 -9.70 -16.46
N LEU A 37 -0.43 -9.74 -15.41
CA LEU A 37 0.56 -8.71 -15.05
C LEU A 37 1.76 -9.34 -14.33
N GLU A 38 2.75 -8.51 -14.02
CA GLU A 38 3.88 -8.86 -13.16
C GLU A 38 3.64 -8.27 -11.76
N ALA A 39 3.71 -9.08 -10.71
CA ALA A 39 3.38 -8.65 -9.34
C ALA A 39 4.48 -9.02 -8.34
N VAL A 40 4.75 -8.12 -7.40
CA VAL A 40 5.67 -8.37 -6.28
C VAL A 40 4.98 -9.20 -5.22
N ASP A 41 5.63 -10.27 -4.75
CA ASP A 41 5.19 -11.00 -3.54
C ASP A 41 5.41 -10.14 -2.29
N LYS A 42 4.33 -9.74 -1.62
CA LYS A 42 4.43 -8.94 -0.39
C LYS A 42 5.13 -9.69 0.76
N LYS A 43 5.15 -11.02 0.76
CA LYS A 43 5.85 -11.85 1.77
C LYS A 43 7.33 -11.98 1.44
N ASN A 44 7.70 -12.00 0.16
CA ASN A 44 9.09 -11.96 -0.32
C ASN A 44 9.27 -10.89 -1.41
N PRO A 45 9.50 -9.62 -1.04
CA PRO A 45 9.57 -8.49 -1.99
C PRO A 45 10.71 -8.56 -3.01
N ALA A 46 11.62 -9.54 -2.89
CA ALA A 46 12.63 -9.80 -3.90
C ALA A 46 12.07 -10.53 -5.14
N LEU A 47 10.89 -11.13 -5.03
CA LEU A 47 10.24 -11.87 -6.11
C LEU A 47 9.24 -10.99 -6.84
N VAL A 48 9.38 -10.96 -8.17
CA VAL A 48 8.36 -10.46 -9.08
C VAL A 48 7.89 -11.65 -9.90
N CYS A 49 6.59 -11.91 -9.89
CA CYS A 49 6.00 -13.14 -10.38
C CYS A 49 4.96 -12.87 -11.47
N VAL A 50 4.68 -13.89 -12.26
CA VAL A 50 3.52 -13.94 -13.15
C VAL A 50 2.24 -13.98 -12.32
N ALA A 51 1.31 -13.09 -12.60
CA ALA A 51 0.07 -12.96 -11.86
C ALA A 51 -1.14 -12.66 -12.76
N THR A 52 -2.33 -13.00 -12.26
CA THR A 52 -3.62 -12.81 -12.91
C THR A 52 -4.53 -11.96 -12.02
N ILE A 53 -5.37 -11.13 -12.64
CA ILE A 53 -6.47 -10.46 -11.97
C ILE A 53 -7.64 -11.43 -11.85
N THR A 54 -7.97 -11.87 -10.64
CA THR A 54 -9.03 -12.85 -10.39
C THR A 54 -10.36 -12.22 -10.00
N ASP A 55 -10.35 -11.00 -9.46
CA ASP A 55 -11.56 -10.27 -9.09
C ASP A 55 -11.38 -8.74 -9.20
N VAL A 56 -12.48 -8.01 -9.34
CA VAL A 56 -12.52 -6.53 -9.43
C VAL A 56 -13.72 -6.00 -8.64
N VAL A 57 -13.45 -5.14 -7.66
CA VAL A 57 -14.47 -4.46 -6.84
C VAL A 57 -14.15 -2.98 -6.79
N ASP A 58 -15.07 -2.17 -7.32
CA ASP A 58 -14.93 -0.72 -7.48
C ASP A 58 -13.63 -0.33 -8.19
N SER A 59 -12.71 0.35 -7.51
CA SER A 59 -11.42 0.77 -8.04
C SER A 59 -10.27 -0.17 -7.70
N ARG A 60 -10.54 -1.29 -7.03
CA ARG A 60 -9.54 -2.28 -6.61
C ARG A 60 -9.72 -3.59 -7.36
N PHE A 61 -8.64 -4.35 -7.43
CA PHE A 61 -8.63 -5.67 -8.05
C PHE A 61 -7.77 -6.64 -7.23
N LEU A 62 -8.14 -7.91 -7.28
CA LEU A 62 -7.44 -9.00 -6.61
C LEU A 62 -6.34 -9.53 -7.53
N VAL A 63 -5.10 -9.46 -7.05
CA VAL A 63 -3.94 -10.04 -7.72
C VAL A 63 -3.74 -11.45 -7.18
N HIS A 64 -3.75 -12.43 -8.08
CA HIS A 64 -3.46 -13.83 -7.81
C HIS A 64 -2.16 -14.23 -8.48
N PHE A 65 -1.32 -14.99 -7.78
CA PHE A 65 -0.06 -15.50 -8.33
C PHE A 65 -0.31 -16.82 -9.06
N ASP A 66 -0.01 -16.87 -10.36
CA ASP A 66 -0.37 -18.03 -11.18
C ASP A 66 0.28 -19.31 -10.63
N THR A 67 -0.55 -20.31 -10.35
CA THR A 67 -0.20 -21.62 -9.75
C THR A 67 0.27 -21.58 -8.30
N TRP A 68 0.06 -20.48 -7.59
CA TRP A 68 0.29 -20.40 -6.15
C TRP A 68 -1.03 -20.55 -5.41
N ASP A 69 -0.93 -20.69 -4.09
CA ASP A 69 -2.10 -20.72 -3.20
C ASP A 69 -2.66 -19.31 -2.98
N ASP A 70 -3.99 -19.20 -2.85
CA ASP A 70 -4.71 -17.93 -2.71
C ASP A 70 -4.32 -17.15 -1.43
N SER A 71 -3.62 -17.77 -0.46
CA SER A 71 -3.10 -17.06 0.72
C SER A 71 -1.99 -16.05 0.40
N TYR A 72 -1.52 -15.99 -0.83
CA TYR A 72 -0.60 -14.97 -1.34
C TYR A 72 -1.32 -13.82 -2.06
N ASP A 73 -2.60 -13.99 -2.37
CA ASP A 73 -3.38 -13.01 -3.09
C ASP A 73 -3.50 -11.71 -2.28
N TYR A 74 -3.55 -10.59 -2.98
CA TYR A 74 -3.81 -9.31 -2.34
C TYR A 74 -4.62 -8.38 -3.22
N TRP A 75 -5.51 -7.63 -2.55
CA TRP A 75 -6.20 -6.51 -3.17
C TRP A 75 -5.25 -5.33 -3.35
N CYS A 76 -5.26 -4.73 -4.53
CA CYS A 76 -4.60 -3.46 -4.77
C CYS A 76 -5.39 -2.60 -5.77
N ASP A 77 -4.92 -1.38 -6.02
CA ASP A 77 -5.44 -0.50 -7.06
C ASP A 77 -4.34 -0.14 -8.06
N SER A 78 -4.71 0.59 -9.11
CA SER A 78 -3.81 0.99 -10.20
C SER A 78 -2.54 1.74 -9.76
N SER A 79 -2.54 2.33 -8.57
CA SER A 79 -1.42 3.10 -8.02
C SER A 79 -0.44 2.28 -7.20
N SER A 80 -0.74 0.99 -6.97
CA SER A 80 0.12 0.09 -6.22
C SER A 80 1.53 0.02 -6.84
N PRO A 81 2.59 0.18 -6.04
CA PRO A 81 3.97 0.04 -6.50
C PRO A 81 4.38 -1.43 -6.70
N TYR A 82 3.51 -2.38 -6.30
CA TYR A 82 3.77 -3.82 -6.32
C TYR A 82 3.29 -4.51 -7.59
N ILE A 83 2.80 -3.76 -8.56
CA ILE A 83 2.27 -4.28 -9.81
C ILE A 83 2.92 -3.57 -10.99
N HIS A 84 3.15 -4.33 -12.06
CA HIS A 84 3.85 -3.88 -13.25
C HIS A 84 3.23 -4.49 -14.50
N PRO A 85 3.30 -3.80 -15.66
CA PRO A 85 2.88 -4.39 -16.92
C PRO A 85 3.76 -5.58 -17.29
N VAL A 86 3.18 -6.49 -18.08
CA VAL A 86 3.91 -7.57 -18.73
C VAL A 86 5.14 -7.02 -19.47
N GLY A 87 6.31 -7.59 -19.20
CA GLY A 87 7.60 -7.21 -19.79
C GLY A 87 8.47 -6.30 -18.91
N TRP A 88 7.93 -5.77 -17.81
CA TRP A 88 8.65 -4.84 -16.94
C TRP A 88 9.95 -5.42 -16.37
N CYS A 89 9.94 -6.67 -15.90
CA CYS A 89 11.12 -7.38 -15.42
C CYS A 89 12.23 -7.45 -16.49
N GLN A 90 11.86 -7.76 -17.73
CA GLN A 90 12.81 -7.83 -18.84
C GLN A 90 13.42 -6.46 -19.13
N GLU A 91 12.62 -5.39 -19.14
CA GLU A 91 13.10 -4.01 -19.36
C GLU A 91 14.07 -3.53 -18.27
N HIS A 92 13.86 -3.97 -17.02
CA HIS A 92 14.65 -3.54 -15.86
C HIS A 92 15.77 -4.52 -15.48
N GLY A 93 16.00 -5.57 -16.30
CA GLY A 93 17.02 -6.58 -16.02
C GLY A 93 16.78 -7.38 -14.74
N ARG A 94 15.51 -7.53 -14.33
CA ARG A 94 15.08 -8.27 -13.14
C ARG A 94 14.59 -9.68 -13.52
N PRO A 95 14.86 -10.69 -12.68
CA PRO A 95 14.33 -12.03 -12.89
C PRO A 95 12.82 -12.02 -12.65
N LEU A 96 12.08 -12.59 -13.60
CA LEU A 96 10.66 -12.91 -13.44
C LEU A 96 10.53 -14.35 -12.94
N THR A 97 9.76 -14.55 -11.88
CA THR A 97 9.37 -15.86 -11.38
C THR A 97 8.20 -16.40 -12.21
N PRO A 98 8.40 -17.45 -13.01
CA PRO A 98 7.33 -18.05 -13.81
C PRO A 98 6.37 -18.85 -12.93
N PRO A 99 5.21 -19.26 -13.46
CA PRO A 99 4.32 -20.22 -12.79
C PRO A 99 5.06 -21.53 -12.51
N GLN A 100 4.75 -22.19 -11.38
CA GLN A 100 5.51 -23.36 -10.87
C GLN A 100 5.47 -24.57 -11.82
N ASN A 101 4.48 -24.65 -12.69
CA ASN A 101 4.33 -25.72 -13.68
C ASN A 101 5.16 -25.50 -14.97
N TYR A 102 5.88 -24.38 -15.10
CA TYR A 102 6.84 -24.20 -16.20
C TYR A 102 8.07 -25.09 -15.95
N SER A 103 8.16 -26.16 -16.73
CA SER A 103 9.21 -27.20 -16.62
C SER A 103 10.62 -26.59 -16.57
N GLU A 104 11.42 -27.05 -15.60
CA GLU A 104 12.84 -26.72 -15.50
C GLU A 104 13.53 -26.90 -16.87
N GLY A 105 14.13 -25.83 -17.39
CA GLY A 105 14.82 -25.83 -18.68
C GLY A 105 14.07 -25.19 -19.86
N LYS A 106 12.77 -24.87 -19.74
CA LYS A 106 12.08 -24.01 -20.72
C LYS A 106 12.13 -22.56 -20.28
N LYS A 107 12.65 -21.68 -21.14
CA LYS A 107 12.59 -20.23 -20.91
C LYS A 107 11.14 -19.75 -21.00
N PHE A 108 10.63 -19.15 -19.93
CA PHE A 108 9.32 -18.52 -19.92
C PHE A 108 9.24 -17.41 -20.99
N SER A 109 8.11 -17.33 -21.69
CA SER A 109 7.81 -16.27 -22.66
C SER A 109 6.39 -15.79 -22.44
N TRP A 110 6.24 -14.49 -22.19
CA TRP A 110 4.92 -13.86 -22.04
C TRP A 110 4.04 -14.05 -23.27
N GLU A 111 4.60 -13.97 -24.48
CA GLU A 111 3.84 -14.15 -25.73
C GLU A 111 3.18 -15.53 -25.79
N LYS A 112 3.98 -16.59 -25.60
CA LYS A 112 3.48 -17.97 -25.58
C LYS A 112 2.52 -18.20 -24.43
N TYR A 113 2.83 -17.70 -23.24
CA TYR A 113 2.00 -17.89 -22.07
C TYR A 113 0.62 -17.23 -22.24
N LEU A 114 0.55 -16.03 -22.82
CA LEU A 114 -0.70 -15.35 -23.12
C LEU A 114 -1.51 -16.11 -24.17
N GLU A 115 -0.86 -16.60 -25.23
CA GLU A 115 -1.50 -17.41 -26.29
C GLU A 115 -2.06 -18.72 -25.73
N GLU A 116 -1.25 -19.50 -25.01
CA GLU A 116 -1.62 -20.79 -24.40
C GLU A 116 -2.80 -20.67 -23.42
N ASN A 117 -2.92 -19.53 -22.73
CA ASN A 117 -3.97 -19.28 -21.74
C ASN A 117 -5.16 -18.48 -22.30
N GLY A 118 -5.13 -18.08 -23.58
CA GLY A 118 -6.14 -17.20 -24.17
C GLY A 118 -6.33 -15.88 -23.40
N ALA A 119 -5.26 -15.39 -22.76
CA ALA A 119 -5.30 -14.27 -21.84
C ALA A 119 -4.74 -12.99 -22.47
N GLN A 120 -5.07 -11.84 -21.88
CA GLN A 120 -4.55 -10.54 -22.31
C GLN A 120 -3.67 -9.95 -21.21
N ALA A 121 -2.59 -9.27 -21.60
CA ALA A 121 -1.83 -8.46 -20.65
C ALA A 121 -2.66 -7.25 -20.20
N ALA A 122 -2.57 -6.91 -18.92
CA ALA A 122 -3.07 -5.63 -18.44
C ALA A 122 -2.34 -4.49 -19.18
N PRO A 123 -3.06 -3.48 -19.71
CA PRO A 123 -2.45 -2.48 -20.56
C PRO A 123 -1.51 -1.56 -19.75
N ALA A 124 -0.28 -1.34 -20.22
CA ALA A 124 0.73 -0.53 -19.51
C ALA A 124 0.23 0.86 -19.08
N ARG A 125 -0.63 1.50 -19.89
CA ARG A 125 -1.23 2.80 -19.57
C ARG A 125 -2.17 2.80 -18.35
N ALA A 126 -2.64 1.63 -17.89
CA ALA A 126 -3.50 1.48 -16.72
C ALA A 126 -2.74 1.55 -15.40
N PHE A 127 -1.43 1.28 -15.40
CA PHE A 127 -0.58 1.37 -14.22
C PHE A 127 -0.30 2.85 -13.93
N LYS A 128 -0.65 3.30 -12.72
CA LYS A 128 -0.58 4.68 -12.24
C LYS A 128 0.20 4.76 -10.92
N GLN A 129 1.36 4.09 -10.90
CA GLN A 129 2.18 3.94 -9.69
C GLN A 129 2.35 5.28 -8.96
N ARG A 130 2.04 5.26 -7.67
CA ARG A 130 2.13 6.42 -6.80
C ARG A 130 3.59 6.86 -6.61
N PRO A 131 3.83 8.16 -6.33
CA PRO A 131 5.16 8.63 -5.98
C PRO A 131 5.64 8.04 -4.65
N THR A 132 6.94 8.19 -4.38
CA THR A 132 7.54 7.85 -3.10
C THR A 132 7.04 8.76 -1.98
N HIS A 133 7.13 8.30 -0.75
CA HIS A 133 6.67 9.08 0.41
C HIS A 133 7.77 10.01 0.97
N GLY A 134 7.38 10.96 1.81
CA GLY A 134 8.29 11.91 2.47
C GLY A 134 8.76 11.54 3.88
N PHE A 135 8.38 10.37 4.40
CA PHE A 135 8.76 9.93 5.75
C PHE A 135 10.27 9.72 5.89
N GLN A 136 10.78 9.96 7.10
CA GLN A 136 12.18 9.75 7.46
C GLN A 136 12.28 8.98 8.79
N PRO A 137 13.36 8.21 9.02
CA PRO A 137 13.60 7.58 10.30
C PRO A 137 13.65 8.62 11.43
N GLY A 138 13.08 8.28 12.59
CA GLY A 138 12.96 9.17 13.75
C GLY A 138 11.70 10.05 13.77
N MET A 139 10.95 10.16 12.68
CA MET A 139 9.62 10.79 12.71
C MET A 139 8.66 9.98 13.57
N ARG A 140 7.74 10.67 14.26
CA ARG A 140 6.73 10.05 15.14
C ARG A 140 5.35 10.12 14.50
N LEU A 141 4.53 9.11 14.80
CA LEU A 141 3.17 8.93 14.29
C LEU A 141 2.33 8.16 15.32
N GLU A 142 1.04 8.02 15.03
CA GLU A 142 0.12 7.15 15.75
C GLU A 142 -0.22 5.96 14.85
N ALA A 143 -0.10 4.72 15.34
CA ALA A 143 -0.34 3.53 14.52
C ALA A 143 -1.21 2.51 15.26
N VAL A 144 -2.08 1.83 14.52
CA VAL A 144 -2.87 0.70 15.03
C VAL A 144 -1.93 -0.48 15.31
N ASP A 145 -2.06 -1.12 16.47
CA ASP A 145 -1.33 -2.36 16.76
C ASP A 145 -1.95 -3.54 15.99
N ARG A 146 -1.21 -4.12 15.05
CA ARG A 146 -1.64 -5.31 14.29
C ARG A 146 -1.98 -6.52 15.15
N ARG A 147 -1.42 -6.64 16.35
CA ARG A 147 -1.71 -7.72 17.29
C ARG A 147 -2.96 -7.45 18.13
N ASN A 148 -3.28 -6.18 18.31
CA ASN A 148 -4.49 -5.74 18.97
C ASN A 148 -5.09 -4.53 18.24
N PRO A 149 -5.91 -4.77 17.19
CA PRO A 149 -6.43 -3.69 16.34
C PRO A 149 -7.33 -2.67 17.04
N THR A 150 -7.68 -2.88 18.31
CA THR A 150 -8.40 -1.88 19.13
C THR A 150 -7.49 -0.81 19.70
N LEU A 151 -6.16 -1.00 19.63
CA LEU A 151 -5.17 -0.08 20.20
C LEU A 151 -4.55 0.78 19.10
N VAL A 152 -4.55 2.08 19.31
CA VAL A 152 -3.70 3.03 18.58
C VAL A 152 -2.58 3.45 19.53
N CYS A 153 -1.34 3.27 19.12
CA CYS A 153 -0.16 3.45 19.95
C CYS A 153 0.73 4.57 19.41
N VAL A 154 1.47 5.20 20.32
CA VAL A 154 2.58 6.08 19.95
C VAL A 154 3.67 5.26 19.27
N ALA A 155 4.09 5.72 18.09
CA ALA A 155 5.05 5.01 17.27
C ALA A 155 6.12 5.95 16.68
N THR A 156 7.29 5.38 16.42
CA THR A 156 8.42 6.02 15.76
C THR A 156 8.77 5.25 14.48
N ILE A 157 9.11 5.95 13.41
CA ILE A 157 9.61 5.34 12.18
C ILE A 157 11.05 4.88 12.42
N ALA A 158 11.25 3.57 12.48
CA ALA A 158 12.58 2.97 12.68
C ALA A 158 13.39 2.95 11.39
N ASN A 159 12.74 2.78 10.23
CA ASN A 159 13.37 2.78 8.92
C ASN A 159 12.35 3.07 7.82
N CYS A 160 12.80 3.35 6.59
CA CYS A 160 11.94 3.54 5.43
C CYS A 160 12.59 3.04 4.14
N ASP A 161 11.76 2.66 3.16
CA ASP A 161 12.14 2.54 1.75
C ASP A 161 11.31 3.54 0.92
N ASP A 162 11.19 3.34 -0.39
CA ASP A 162 10.45 4.25 -1.28
C ASP A 162 8.94 4.29 -1.00
N HIS A 163 8.37 3.18 -0.52
CA HIS A 163 6.92 3.00 -0.43
C HIS A 163 6.42 2.45 0.91
N ARG A 164 7.34 2.06 1.80
CA ARG A 164 7.05 1.47 3.10
C ARG A 164 7.84 2.14 4.22
N ILE A 165 7.26 2.08 5.40
CA ILE A 165 7.89 2.50 6.65
C ILE A 165 7.96 1.31 7.61
N LYS A 166 9.04 1.22 8.38
CA LYS A 166 9.15 0.28 9.49
C LYS A 166 8.74 0.98 10.77
N VAL A 167 7.62 0.57 11.34
CA VAL A 167 7.07 1.17 12.56
C VAL A 167 7.66 0.49 13.79
N HIS A 168 8.04 1.30 14.78
CA HIS A 168 8.41 0.91 16.13
C HIS A 168 7.40 1.47 17.12
N PHE A 169 6.88 0.65 18.02
CA PHE A 169 6.03 1.14 19.12
C PHE A 169 6.91 1.54 20.30
N ASP A 170 6.80 2.80 20.72
CA ASP A 170 7.66 3.37 21.75
C ASP A 170 7.50 2.59 23.08
N GLY A 171 8.62 2.16 23.68
CA GLY A 171 8.63 1.37 24.91
C GLY A 171 8.52 -0.15 24.72
N TRP A 172 8.40 -0.64 23.48
CA TRP A 172 8.34 -2.07 23.17
C TRP A 172 9.64 -2.60 22.57
N SER A 173 9.87 -3.91 22.62
CA SER A 173 11.06 -4.52 22.00
C SER A 173 11.11 -4.26 20.48
N PRO A 174 12.26 -3.90 19.89
CA PRO A 174 12.42 -3.73 18.44
C PRO A 174 12.09 -4.99 17.60
N GLU A 175 12.01 -6.17 18.22
CA GLU A 175 11.56 -7.41 17.56
C GLU A 175 10.10 -7.32 17.09
N TYR A 176 9.32 -6.40 17.67
CA TYR A 176 7.94 -6.13 17.29
C TYR A 176 7.81 -5.10 16.18
N ASN A 177 8.93 -4.56 15.69
CA ASN A 177 8.89 -3.62 14.57
C ASN A 177 8.53 -4.35 13.27
N TYR A 178 7.59 -3.79 12.51
CA TYR A 178 7.19 -4.37 11.22
C TYR A 178 7.04 -3.29 10.15
N TRP A 179 7.08 -3.74 8.89
CA TRP A 179 6.91 -2.89 7.72
C TRP A 179 5.43 -2.69 7.39
N LEU A 180 5.07 -1.46 7.05
CA LEU A 180 3.78 -1.00 6.58
C LEU A 180 3.95 -0.23 5.28
N ASP A 181 2.97 -0.34 4.37
CA ASP A 181 2.87 0.59 3.25
C ASP A 181 2.66 2.00 3.80
N ALA A 182 3.32 3.01 3.23
CA ALA A 182 3.27 4.38 3.76
C ALA A 182 1.93 5.10 3.55
N ASP A 183 1.02 4.50 2.79
CA ASP A 183 -0.37 4.89 2.59
C ASP A 183 -1.34 3.99 3.37
N CYS A 184 -0.82 3.15 4.28
CA CYS A 184 -1.65 2.28 5.11
C CYS A 184 -2.68 3.11 5.89
N PRO A 185 -3.97 2.72 5.91
CA PRO A 185 -4.99 3.47 6.64
C PRO A 185 -4.81 3.40 8.16
N ASP A 186 -3.97 2.49 8.64
CA ASP A 186 -3.70 2.25 10.06
C ASP A 186 -2.55 3.09 10.64
N ILE A 187 -1.99 4.00 9.84
CA ILE A 187 -1.03 5.01 10.32
C ILE A 187 -1.64 6.40 10.23
N HIS A 188 -1.37 7.20 11.25
CA HIS A 188 -2.00 8.49 11.45
C HIS A 188 -0.99 9.55 11.88
N PRO A 189 -1.19 10.82 11.51
CA PRO A 189 -0.35 11.91 12.00
C PRO A 189 -0.56 12.13 13.50
N VAL A 190 0.46 12.69 14.16
CA VAL A 190 0.37 13.07 15.58
C VAL A 190 -0.85 13.97 15.85
N GLY A 191 -1.60 13.62 16.90
CA GLY A 191 -2.83 14.29 17.32
C GLY A 191 -4.10 13.76 16.64
N TRP A 192 -4.04 12.63 15.92
CA TRP A 192 -5.22 12.06 15.27
C TRP A 192 -6.19 11.47 16.29
N CYS A 193 -5.70 10.73 17.27
CA CYS A 193 -6.47 10.18 18.39
C CYS A 193 -7.21 11.29 19.16
N GLU A 194 -6.51 12.37 19.52
CA GLU A 194 -7.10 13.53 20.20
C GLU A 194 -8.23 14.15 19.36
N LYS A 195 -8.00 14.37 18.06
CA LYS A 195 -8.99 14.99 17.16
C LYS A 195 -10.22 14.12 16.93
N THR A 196 -10.08 12.80 16.99
CA THR A 196 -11.14 11.84 16.67
C THR A 196 -11.81 11.24 17.90
N GLY A 197 -11.26 11.48 19.10
CA GLY A 197 -11.74 10.93 20.36
C GLY A 197 -11.32 9.47 20.60
N HIS A 198 -10.35 8.94 19.84
CA HIS A 198 -9.82 7.60 20.07
C HIS A 198 -8.78 7.61 21.21
N PRO A 199 -8.74 6.57 22.06
CA PRO A 199 -7.71 6.44 23.08
C PRO A 199 -6.33 6.20 22.45
N LEU A 200 -5.34 6.99 22.86
CA LEU A 200 -3.94 6.80 22.48
C LEU A 200 -3.21 6.04 23.58
N GLN A 201 -2.56 4.94 23.23
CA GLN A 201 -1.66 4.22 24.12
C GLN A 201 -0.32 4.93 24.18
N LEU A 202 0.03 5.40 25.37
CA LEU A 202 1.31 6.02 25.65
C LEU A 202 2.44 4.98 25.67
N PRO A 203 3.70 5.40 25.51
CA PRO A 203 4.83 4.50 25.63
C PRO A 203 4.80 3.76 26.96
N VAL A 204 5.15 2.48 26.95
CA VAL A 204 5.34 1.73 28.19
C VAL A 204 6.51 2.38 28.92
N SER A 205 6.25 2.99 30.08
CA SER A 205 7.33 3.53 30.90
C SER A 205 8.23 2.39 31.34
N GLU A 206 9.55 2.52 31.14
CA GLU A 206 10.49 1.73 31.93
C GLU A 206 10.12 1.95 33.40
N TYR A 207 9.78 0.87 34.10
CA TYR A 207 9.67 0.91 35.56
C TYR A 207 10.97 1.49 36.10
N THR A 208 10.96 2.71 36.62
CA THR A 208 11.96 3.13 37.59
C THR A 208 11.63 2.40 38.89
N PRO A 209 12.47 1.44 39.35
CA PRO A 209 12.28 0.79 40.64
C PRO A 209 12.35 1.78 41.80
#